data_AF-W9YZS9-F1
#
_entry.id   AF-W9YZS9-F1
#
_cell.length_a   1.000
_cell.length_b   1.000
_cell.length_c   1.000
_cell.angle_alpha   90.00
_cell.angle_beta   90.00
_cell.angle_gamma   90.00
#
_symmetry.space_group_name_H-M   'P 1'
#
loop_
_entity.id
_entity.type
_entity.pdbx_description
1 polymer ?
#
loop_
_entity_poly.entity_id
_entity_poly.type
_entity_poly.pdbx_seq_one_letter_code
_entity_poly.pdbx_strand_id
1 'polypeptide(L)'
;MMVVSLSFSIIVVCTCLSKLIHLYTYVGTVPHVALILFLPSVLVPDIVVLCLSRLFLSRKRTTITYISRLLGCTFSLILLVATAFHATFYYETGTEVTWTNAQRYVRDKDGIRLLLSGSNSAIVSEHAYGTIVSSSESTTTLEHVQTPSRLSQFRGHPLGKSILLDLPPQANTGSSRRYPKILVLAIFLYLALTASLRPSSPYSQMSASLPITMLQMIGSHSDSQANQYTFSRNPWPFPQLIHMTNWEKPKGYSKGWAPGDNSILAQMYRDRLPTWLPETPPAGFCKWLSSNQSTQVDREVGDGDTGHVCHETKVDGMFYNPVNDPLRITNQDEGILDILSDAFRNGTVKIKHVALIMLESTREELFPLQQGSDIHNIILDTHKGRKDGGDVNALLSQLTPVAEKITGKSVCWKRTNGSDLAKVPIPEWNGATQDGYGGINVIGGFAAASLSLKSLAATHCGVWPMPVDSFQESEAQSYQPCISQILHLFNQMKGSKSFSNDFLEQKWLTAFFQSITDKYDRQDTFNNEMGFEEIVAKDVLEQRAKARSDLEEINYFG
;
A
#
# COMPACT_ATOMS: atom_id res chain seq x y z
N MET A 1 -43.58 -2.91 1.73
CA MET A 1 -43.27 -4.19 1.02
C MET A 1 -42.19 -3.97 -0.04
N MET A 2 -42.24 -2.85 -0.77
CA MET A 2 -41.25 -2.44 -1.76
C MET A 2 -39.82 -2.30 -1.20
N VAL A 3 -39.65 -1.67 -0.03
CA VAL A 3 -38.34 -1.43 0.62
C VAL A 3 -37.56 -2.72 0.90
N VAL A 4 -38.24 -3.78 1.35
CA VAL A 4 -37.60 -5.08 1.67
C VAL A 4 -37.10 -5.78 0.40
N SER A 5 -37.88 -5.71 -0.68
CA SER A 5 -37.47 -6.28 -1.97
C SER A 5 -36.32 -5.50 -2.58
N LEU A 6 -36.35 -4.18 -2.50
CA LEU A 6 -35.28 -3.30 -2.97
C LEU A 6 -33.97 -3.56 -2.20
N SER A 7 -34.04 -3.62 -0.87
CA SER A 7 -32.87 -3.88 -0.02
C SER A 7 -32.21 -5.23 -0.34
N PHE A 8 -33.02 -6.28 -0.57
CA PHE A 8 -32.47 -7.58 -0.96
C PHE A 8 -31.83 -7.55 -2.36
N SER A 9 -32.44 -6.87 -3.34
CA SER A 9 -31.86 -6.71 -4.67
C SER A 9 -30.53 -5.96 -4.63
N ILE A 10 -30.42 -4.90 -3.82
CA ILE A 10 -29.17 -4.15 -3.61
C ILE A 10 -28.09 -5.08 -3.05
N ILE A 11 -28.40 -5.87 -2.02
CA ILE A 11 -27.44 -6.81 -1.43
C ILE A 11 -26.93 -7.81 -2.47
N VAL A 12 -27.82 -8.37 -3.29
CA VAL A 12 -27.45 -9.31 -4.36
C VAL A 12 -26.53 -8.64 -5.38
N VAL A 13 -26.92 -7.49 -5.92
CA VAL A 13 -26.13 -6.78 -6.94
C VAL A 13 -24.76 -6.39 -6.39
N CYS A 14 -24.71 -5.85 -5.18
CA CYS A 14 -23.46 -5.40 -4.55
C CYS A 14 -22.50 -6.57 -4.26
N THR A 15 -23.02 -7.68 -3.72
CA THR A 15 -22.21 -8.87 -3.43
C THR A 15 -21.70 -9.51 -4.73
N CYS A 16 -22.53 -9.58 -5.77
CA CYS A 16 -22.10 -10.10 -7.07
C CYS A 16 -21.07 -9.19 -7.75
N LEU A 17 -21.28 -7.86 -7.75
CA LEU A 17 -20.37 -6.92 -8.38
C LEU A 17 -18.99 -6.92 -7.71
N SER A 18 -18.96 -6.82 -6.38
CA SER A 18 -17.69 -6.91 -5.62
C SER A 18 -16.97 -8.23 -5.86
N LYS A 19 -17.70 -9.36 -5.92
CA LYS A 19 -17.10 -10.67 -6.22
C LYS A 19 -16.57 -10.78 -7.65
N LEU A 20 -17.25 -10.18 -8.62
CA LEU A 20 -16.77 -10.15 -10.01
C LEU A 20 -15.47 -9.36 -10.13
N ILE A 21 -15.40 -8.18 -9.51
CA ILE A 21 -14.18 -7.37 -9.45
C ILE A 21 -13.07 -8.17 -8.77
N HIS A 22 -13.35 -8.78 -7.62
CA HIS A 22 -12.40 -9.61 -6.89
C HIS A 22 -11.88 -10.77 -7.73
N LEU A 23 -12.76 -11.55 -8.37
CA LEU A 23 -12.32 -12.68 -9.20
C LEU A 23 -11.51 -12.24 -10.42
N TYR A 24 -11.83 -11.08 -11.00
CA TYR A 24 -11.14 -10.55 -12.18
C TYR A 24 -9.64 -10.32 -11.90
N THR A 25 -9.26 -9.90 -10.68
CA THR A 25 -7.84 -9.70 -10.32
C THR A 25 -7.02 -11.00 -10.36
N TYR A 26 -7.67 -12.16 -10.20
CA TYR A 26 -7.02 -13.48 -10.21
C TYR A 26 -7.09 -14.21 -11.56
N VAL A 27 -7.84 -13.71 -12.55
CA VAL A 27 -7.99 -14.36 -13.86
C VAL A 27 -6.64 -14.47 -14.59
N GLY A 28 -5.75 -13.49 -14.40
CA GLY A 28 -4.41 -13.49 -14.97
C GLY A 28 -3.36 -14.26 -14.17
N THR A 29 -3.63 -14.61 -12.91
CA THR A 29 -2.65 -15.24 -12.00
C THR A 29 -2.90 -16.73 -11.78
N VAL A 30 -4.13 -17.20 -11.96
CA VAL A 30 -4.53 -18.60 -11.72
C VAL A 30 -4.83 -19.32 -13.04
N PRO A 31 -4.35 -20.57 -13.24
CA PRO A 31 -4.71 -21.36 -14.42
C PRO A 31 -6.24 -21.48 -14.57
N HIS A 32 -6.76 -21.20 -15.77
CA HIS A 32 -8.21 -21.17 -16.03
C HIS A 32 -8.94 -22.47 -15.66
N VAL A 33 -8.30 -23.63 -15.84
CA VAL A 33 -8.87 -24.94 -15.47
C VAL A 33 -9.06 -25.05 -13.95
N ALA A 34 -8.08 -24.61 -13.18
CA ALA A 34 -8.14 -24.63 -11.73
C ALA A 34 -9.15 -23.59 -11.20
N LEU A 35 -9.23 -22.42 -11.85
CA LEU A 35 -10.25 -21.42 -11.56
C LEU A 35 -11.66 -21.99 -11.71
N ILE A 36 -11.97 -22.64 -12.84
CA ILE A 36 -13.29 -23.25 -13.10
C ILE A 36 -13.62 -24.36 -12.09
N LEU A 37 -12.64 -25.21 -11.77
CA LEU A 37 -12.81 -26.32 -10.83
C LEU A 37 -13.18 -25.82 -9.42
N PHE A 38 -12.46 -24.82 -8.92
CA PHE A 38 -12.63 -24.35 -7.54
C PHE A 38 -13.66 -23.21 -7.40
N LEU A 39 -14.13 -22.59 -8.49
CA LEU A 39 -15.08 -21.48 -8.47
C LEU A 39 -16.33 -21.74 -7.59
N PRO A 40 -16.99 -22.92 -7.64
CA PRO A 40 -18.16 -23.15 -6.79
C PRO A 40 -17.84 -23.08 -5.29
N SER A 41 -16.65 -23.53 -4.88
CA SER A 41 -16.19 -23.44 -3.48
C SER A 41 -15.85 -21.99 -3.06
N VAL A 42 -15.39 -21.18 -4.02
CA VAL A 42 -15.01 -19.77 -3.82
C VAL A 42 -16.24 -18.87 -3.61
N LEU A 43 -17.38 -19.24 -4.18
CA LEU A 43 -18.66 -18.51 -4.06
C LEU A 43 -19.47 -18.89 -2.81
N VAL A 44 -19.07 -19.91 -2.05
CA VAL A 44 -19.82 -20.38 -0.87
C VAL A 44 -20.06 -19.25 0.16
N PRO A 45 -19.08 -18.42 0.53
CA PRO A 45 -19.29 -17.36 1.50
C PRO A 45 -20.33 -16.34 1.04
N ASP A 46 -20.30 -15.95 -0.24
CA ASP A 46 -21.27 -15.05 -0.85
C ASP A 46 -22.69 -15.65 -0.83
N ILE A 47 -22.82 -16.93 -1.18
CA ILE A 47 -24.11 -17.64 -1.12
C ILE A 47 -24.66 -17.66 0.31
N VAL A 48 -23.81 -17.91 1.31
CA VAL A 48 -24.19 -17.89 2.72
C VAL A 48 -24.70 -16.52 3.13
N VAL A 49 -24.01 -15.43 2.75
CA VAL A 49 -24.46 -14.05 3.00
C VAL A 49 -25.83 -13.82 2.37
N LEU A 50 -26.03 -14.17 1.10
CA LEU A 50 -27.31 -13.99 0.42
C LEU A 50 -28.45 -14.79 1.08
N CYS A 51 -28.17 -16.03 1.51
CA CYS A 51 -29.13 -16.86 2.24
C CYS A 51 -29.50 -16.24 3.59
N LEU A 52 -28.52 -15.77 4.36
CA LEU A 52 -28.75 -15.10 5.64
C LEU A 52 -29.53 -13.80 5.44
N SER A 53 -29.12 -12.93 4.52
CA SER A 53 -29.83 -11.69 4.20
C SER A 53 -31.30 -11.94 3.83
N ARG A 54 -31.58 -13.02 3.07
CA ARG A 54 -32.96 -13.41 2.73
C ARG A 54 -33.77 -13.85 3.96
N LEU A 55 -33.15 -14.50 4.93
CA LEU A 55 -33.79 -14.90 6.20
C LEU A 55 -34.08 -13.67 7.08
N PHE A 56 -33.11 -12.75 7.21
CA PHE A 56 -33.26 -11.51 7.97
C PHE A 56 -34.32 -10.58 7.37
N LEU A 57 -34.44 -10.54 6.05
CA LEU A 57 -35.44 -9.77 5.29
C LEU A 57 -36.77 -10.54 5.09
N SER A 58 -37.03 -11.59 5.86
CA SER A 58 -38.22 -12.43 5.68
C SER A 58 -39.55 -11.69 5.92
N ARG A 59 -40.61 -12.17 5.25
CA ARG A 59 -41.94 -11.53 5.20
C ARG A 59 -42.80 -11.76 6.45
N LYS A 60 -42.35 -12.57 7.42
CA LYS A 60 -43.14 -12.86 8.62
C LYS A 60 -43.36 -11.59 9.46
N ARG A 61 -44.48 -11.51 10.19
CA ARG A 61 -44.83 -10.38 11.07
C ARG A 61 -44.68 -10.80 12.53
N THR A 62 -43.51 -10.55 13.10
CA THR A 62 -43.22 -10.63 14.55
C THR A 62 -42.39 -9.41 14.96
N THR A 63 -42.35 -9.04 16.23
CA THR A 63 -41.54 -7.89 16.70
C THR A 63 -40.06 -8.02 16.32
N ILE A 64 -39.53 -9.24 16.36
CA ILE A 64 -38.17 -9.59 15.91
C ILE A 64 -37.97 -9.26 14.43
N THR A 65 -38.99 -9.44 13.58
CA THR A 65 -38.89 -9.14 12.14
C THR A 65 -38.85 -7.67 11.80
N TYR A 66 -39.26 -6.77 12.70
CA TYR A 66 -39.12 -5.33 12.50
C TYR A 66 -37.67 -4.88 12.70
N ILE A 67 -37.05 -5.36 13.80
CA ILE A 67 -35.63 -5.11 14.09
C ILE A 67 -34.75 -5.73 13.00
N SER A 68 -35.03 -6.97 12.59
CA SER A 68 -34.26 -7.64 11.52
C SER A 68 -34.36 -6.92 10.17
N ARG A 69 -35.51 -6.32 9.86
CA ARG A 69 -35.69 -5.52 8.64
C ARG A 69 -34.93 -4.21 8.71
N LEU A 70 -34.98 -3.51 9.84
CA LEU A 70 -34.22 -2.27 10.02
C LEU A 70 -32.72 -2.54 9.82
N LEU A 71 -32.19 -3.58 10.47
CA LEU A 71 -30.81 -4.01 10.33
C LEU A 71 -30.47 -4.45 8.89
N GLY A 72 -31.38 -5.16 8.21
CA GLY A 72 -31.19 -5.57 6.82
C GLY A 72 -31.16 -4.39 5.85
N CYS A 73 -32.00 -3.37 6.08
CA CYS A 73 -32.02 -2.14 5.29
C CYS A 73 -30.74 -1.32 5.52
N THR A 74 -30.32 -1.12 6.77
CA THR A 74 -29.06 -0.39 7.06
C THR A 74 -27.85 -1.12 6.49
N PHE A 75 -27.80 -2.46 6.61
CA PHE A 75 -26.77 -3.28 5.99
C PHE A 75 -26.75 -3.12 4.47
N SER A 76 -27.91 -3.07 3.79
CA SER A 76 -27.96 -2.86 2.34
C SER A 76 -27.40 -1.50 1.90
N LEU A 77 -27.62 -0.44 2.69
CA LEU A 77 -27.08 0.90 2.40
C LEU A 77 -25.56 0.94 2.60
N ILE A 78 -25.08 0.37 3.71
CA ILE A 78 -23.65 0.26 4.01
C ILE A 78 -22.93 -0.51 2.89
N LEU A 79 -23.51 -1.63 2.46
CA LEU A 79 -22.94 -2.46 1.40
C LEU A 79 -22.95 -1.76 0.04
N LEU A 80 -23.98 -0.95 -0.26
CA LEU A 80 -24.03 -0.15 -1.47
C LEU A 80 -22.89 0.87 -1.52
N VAL A 81 -22.70 1.64 -0.44
CA VAL A 81 -21.62 2.63 -0.32
C VAL A 81 -20.26 1.94 -0.45
N ALA A 82 -20.07 0.83 0.27
CA ALA A 82 -18.82 0.09 0.23
C ALA A 82 -18.52 -0.51 -1.14
N THR A 83 -19.52 -1.03 -1.84
CA THR A 83 -19.31 -1.59 -3.19
C THR A 83 -19.02 -0.50 -4.21
N ALA A 84 -19.71 0.65 -4.12
CA ALA A 84 -19.41 1.80 -4.96
C ALA A 84 -17.96 2.25 -4.75
N PHE A 85 -17.53 2.38 -3.50
CA PHE A 85 -16.16 2.70 -3.15
C PHE A 85 -15.15 1.65 -3.65
N HIS A 86 -15.40 0.35 -3.45
CA HIS A 86 -14.53 -0.73 -3.91
C HIS A 86 -14.37 -0.73 -5.44
N ALA A 87 -15.47 -0.50 -6.16
CA ALA A 87 -15.46 -0.42 -7.62
C ALA A 87 -14.73 0.81 -8.16
N THR A 88 -14.96 1.98 -7.56
CA THR A 88 -14.27 3.22 -7.93
C THR A 88 -12.77 3.12 -7.65
N PHE A 89 -12.38 2.63 -6.47
CA PHE A 89 -10.98 2.45 -6.13
C PHE A 89 -10.28 1.46 -7.07
N TYR A 90 -10.95 0.37 -7.43
CA TYR A 90 -10.44 -0.59 -8.42
C TYR A 90 -10.27 0.04 -9.81
N TYR A 91 -11.23 0.89 -10.22
CA TYR A 91 -11.16 1.60 -11.51
C TYR A 91 -9.99 2.59 -11.56
N GLU A 92 -9.70 3.29 -10.47
CA GLU A 92 -8.65 4.32 -10.44
C GLU A 92 -7.25 3.75 -10.20
N THR A 93 -7.13 2.77 -9.30
CA THR A 93 -5.81 2.24 -8.89
C THR A 93 -5.42 0.95 -9.59
N GLY A 94 -6.40 0.23 -10.18
CA GLY A 94 -6.19 -1.14 -10.66
C GLY A 94 -5.95 -2.17 -9.55
N THR A 95 -6.09 -1.77 -8.29
CA THR A 95 -5.84 -2.61 -7.10
C THR A 95 -7.11 -2.78 -6.26
N GLU A 96 -7.17 -3.84 -5.47
CA GLU A 96 -8.32 -4.12 -4.60
C GLU A 96 -8.15 -3.47 -3.22
N VAL A 97 -9.22 -2.91 -2.66
CA VAL A 97 -9.21 -2.47 -1.26
C VAL A 97 -9.26 -3.67 -0.32
N THR A 98 -8.19 -3.90 0.43
CA THR A 98 -8.22 -4.83 1.57
C THR A 98 -8.96 -4.19 2.75
N TRP A 99 -10.24 -4.52 2.91
CA TRP A 99 -11.12 -3.95 3.93
C TRP A 99 -10.69 -4.19 5.38
N THR A 100 -9.92 -5.24 5.65
CA THR A 100 -9.29 -5.48 6.96
C THR A 100 -8.30 -4.38 7.33
N ASN A 101 -7.64 -3.77 6.33
CA ASN A 101 -6.70 -2.68 6.51
C ASN A 101 -7.37 -1.29 6.35
N ALA A 102 -8.61 -1.24 5.83
CA ALA A 102 -9.34 0.01 5.59
C ALA A 102 -9.49 0.88 6.86
N GLN A 103 -9.58 0.28 8.05
CA GLN A 103 -9.60 1.02 9.32
C GLN A 103 -8.37 1.93 9.51
N ARG A 104 -7.22 1.55 8.93
CA ARG A 104 -5.98 2.34 9.00
C ARG A 104 -6.05 3.60 8.15
N TYR A 105 -6.76 3.55 7.03
CA TYR A 105 -6.98 4.69 6.14
C TYR A 105 -8.10 5.63 6.66
N VAL A 106 -9.12 5.08 7.33
CA VAL A 106 -10.28 5.83 7.86
C VAL A 106 -9.91 6.74 9.05
N ARG A 107 -8.72 6.58 9.64
CA ARG A 107 -8.24 7.47 10.72
C ARG A 107 -7.68 8.80 10.23
N ASP A 108 -7.37 8.93 8.93
CA ASP A 108 -6.81 10.15 8.36
C ASP A 108 -7.83 10.86 7.45
N LYS A 109 -7.93 12.20 7.57
CA LYS A 109 -8.81 13.01 6.72
C LYS A 109 -8.33 13.04 5.27
N ASP A 110 -7.02 13.07 5.06
CA ASP A 110 -6.44 13.06 3.72
C ASP A 110 -6.42 11.63 3.13
N GLY A 111 -6.18 10.60 3.95
CA GLY A 111 -6.46 9.20 3.61
C GLY A 111 -7.91 8.97 3.18
N ILE A 112 -8.89 9.49 3.93
CA ILE A 112 -10.29 9.49 3.52
C ILE A 112 -10.51 10.28 2.23
N ARG A 113 -9.88 11.45 2.05
CA ARG A 113 -9.99 12.23 0.80
C ARG A 113 -9.38 11.54 -0.41
N LEU A 114 -8.25 10.84 -0.26
CA LEU A 114 -7.64 10.01 -1.29
C LEU A 114 -8.54 8.80 -1.61
N LEU A 115 -9.10 8.18 -0.58
CA LEU A 115 -10.11 7.12 -0.74
C LEU A 115 -11.41 7.63 -1.40
N LEU A 116 -11.74 8.90 -1.20
CA LEU A 116 -12.92 9.57 -1.77
C LEU A 116 -12.61 10.39 -3.03
N SER A 117 -11.38 10.49 -3.51
CA SER A 117 -11.04 11.38 -4.64
C SER A 117 -11.70 10.89 -5.94
N GLY A 118 -11.95 9.58 -6.05
CA GLY A 118 -12.76 9.02 -7.12
C GLY A 118 -14.28 9.17 -6.96
N SER A 119 -14.75 9.58 -5.79
CA SER A 119 -16.19 9.69 -5.49
C SER A 119 -16.88 10.91 -6.11
N ASN A 120 -16.15 11.85 -6.72
CA ASN A 120 -16.74 12.92 -7.53
C ASN A 120 -17.61 12.37 -8.68
N SER A 121 -17.39 11.11 -9.08
CA SER A 121 -18.22 10.39 -10.07
C SER A 121 -19.38 9.59 -9.46
N ALA A 122 -19.37 9.31 -8.14
CA ALA A 122 -20.34 8.45 -7.45
C ALA A 122 -21.50 9.23 -6.79
N ILE A 123 -21.33 10.52 -6.49
CA ILE A 123 -22.35 11.37 -5.84
C ILE A 123 -23.63 11.54 -6.70
N VAL A 124 -23.57 11.25 -8.00
CA VAL A 124 -24.75 11.21 -8.88
C VAL A 124 -25.72 10.07 -8.51
N SER A 125 -25.23 9.00 -7.87
CA SER A 125 -26.07 7.86 -7.47
C SER A 125 -26.87 8.09 -6.18
N GLU A 126 -26.45 9.04 -5.33
CA GLU A 126 -27.11 9.34 -4.04
C GLU A 126 -28.41 10.17 -4.24
N HIS A 127 -28.41 11.09 -5.23
CA HIS A 127 -29.61 11.86 -5.61
C HIS A 127 -30.72 10.98 -6.21
N ALA A 128 -30.35 9.90 -6.90
CA ALA A 128 -31.32 8.95 -7.46
C ALA A 128 -32.05 8.16 -6.36
N TYR A 129 -31.37 7.81 -5.27
CA TYR A 129 -31.97 7.06 -4.16
C TYR A 129 -32.97 7.91 -3.35
N GLY A 130 -32.62 9.18 -3.08
CA GLY A 130 -33.51 10.13 -2.40
C GLY A 130 -34.82 10.39 -3.17
N THR A 131 -34.77 10.38 -4.50
CA THR A 131 -35.93 10.67 -5.36
C THR A 131 -36.85 9.44 -5.52
N ILE A 132 -36.29 8.22 -5.47
CA ILE A 132 -37.07 6.97 -5.51
C ILE A 132 -37.77 6.70 -4.17
N VAL A 133 -37.16 7.09 -3.04
CA VAL A 133 -37.78 6.92 -1.72
C VAL A 133 -38.89 7.97 -1.50
N SER A 134 -38.68 9.23 -1.87
CA SER A 134 -39.69 10.30 -1.70
C SER A 134 -40.92 10.13 -2.62
N SER A 135 -40.74 9.61 -3.83
CA SER A 135 -41.85 9.34 -4.76
C SER A 135 -42.76 8.18 -4.32
N SER A 136 -42.33 7.34 -3.37
CA SER A 136 -43.12 6.22 -2.86
C SER A 136 -44.06 6.55 -1.71
N GLU A 137 -43.86 7.70 -1.04
CA GLU A 137 -44.77 8.18 0.02
C GLU A 137 -45.89 9.08 -0.52
N SER A 138 -45.75 9.63 -1.73
CA SER A 138 -46.76 10.52 -2.32
C SER A 138 -47.94 9.80 -3.00
N THR A 139 -47.87 8.48 -3.23
CA THR A 139 -48.93 7.75 -3.97
C THR A 139 -50.01 7.14 -3.06
N THR A 140 -49.92 7.29 -1.73
CA THR A 140 -50.87 6.66 -0.79
C THR A 140 -51.97 7.58 -0.24
N THR A 141 -52.09 8.84 -0.69
CA THR A 141 -53.05 9.81 -0.11
C THR A 141 -54.14 10.33 -1.06
N LEU A 142 -54.29 9.79 -2.28
CA LEU A 142 -55.21 10.37 -3.28
C LEU A 142 -56.22 9.40 -3.94
N GLU A 143 -56.61 8.32 -3.26
CA GLU A 143 -57.76 7.50 -3.70
C GLU A 143 -58.69 7.13 -2.53
N HIS A 144 -59.37 8.12 -1.99
CA HIS A 144 -60.63 7.89 -1.28
C HIS A 144 -61.59 9.03 -1.64
N VAL A 145 -62.55 8.76 -2.54
CA VAL A 145 -63.92 9.33 -2.60
C VAL A 145 -64.70 8.72 -3.79
N GLN A 146 -65.80 8.03 -3.44
CA GLN A 146 -67.07 7.71 -4.15
C GLN A 146 -67.16 7.10 -5.58
N THR A 147 -67.79 5.91 -5.58
CA THR A 147 -68.59 5.15 -6.59
C THR A 147 -69.75 5.93 -7.28
N PRO A 148 -70.58 5.39 -8.25
CA PRO A 148 -70.55 4.14 -9.08
C PRO A 148 -71.00 4.25 -10.59
N SER A 149 -70.71 3.18 -11.37
CA SER A 149 -71.51 2.47 -12.42
C SER A 149 -72.03 3.11 -13.74
N ARG A 150 -71.88 2.29 -14.82
CA ARG A 150 -72.58 2.20 -16.13
C ARG A 150 -72.22 3.17 -17.26
N LEU A 151 -71.66 2.67 -18.37
CA LEU A 151 -72.39 2.33 -19.61
C LEU A 151 -71.46 1.76 -20.71
N SER A 152 -72.10 1.03 -21.61
CA SER A 152 -71.65 0.07 -22.61
C SER A 152 -71.20 0.61 -23.97
N GLN A 153 -70.51 -0.27 -24.72
CA GLN A 153 -70.53 -0.45 -26.19
C GLN A 153 -69.78 0.57 -27.09
N PHE A 154 -68.80 0.11 -27.88
CA PHE A 154 -68.99 -0.16 -29.32
C PHE A 154 -67.76 -0.84 -29.98
N ARG A 155 -68.04 -2.07 -30.44
CA ARG A 155 -67.51 -2.95 -31.52
C ARG A 155 -66.61 -2.36 -32.63
N GLY A 156 -65.57 -3.12 -33.04
CA GLY A 156 -64.98 -3.08 -34.40
C GLY A 156 -63.56 -3.66 -34.58
N HIS A 157 -63.43 -4.93 -35.02
CA HIS A 157 -62.21 -5.61 -35.55
C HIS A 157 -62.11 -5.42 -37.09
N PRO A 158 -61.09 -5.91 -37.86
CA PRO A 158 -59.81 -6.62 -37.58
C PRO A 158 -58.58 -5.92 -38.27
N LEU A 159 -57.29 -6.32 -38.25
CA LEU A 159 -56.61 -7.60 -38.50
C LEU A 159 -55.09 -7.39 -38.23
N GLY A 160 -54.39 -8.32 -37.55
CA GLY A 160 -52.92 -8.27 -37.43
C GLY A 160 -52.36 -9.25 -36.39
N LYS A 161 -51.97 -10.43 -36.85
CA LYS A 161 -51.58 -11.62 -36.07
C LYS A 161 -50.41 -11.39 -35.10
N SER A 162 -50.59 -11.70 -33.81
CA SER A 162 -49.51 -12.12 -32.91
C SER A 162 -49.67 -13.61 -32.60
N ILE A 163 -48.56 -14.34 -32.72
CA ILE A 163 -48.46 -15.77 -32.45
C ILE A 163 -48.52 -15.95 -30.93
N LEU A 164 -49.63 -16.49 -30.45
CA LEU A 164 -49.81 -16.98 -29.08
C LEU A 164 -49.16 -18.37 -28.99
N LEU A 165 -48.09 -18.50 -28.21
CA LEU A 165 -47.60 -19.79 -27.74
C LEU A 165 -48.47 -20.21 -26.56
N ASP A 166 -49.46 -21.06 -26.84
CA ASP A 166 -50.29 -21.72 -25.84
C ASP A 166 -49.41 -22.54 -24.87
N LEU A 167 -49.45 -22.19 -23.58
CA LEU A 167 -48.98 -23.05 -22.50
C LEU A 167 -50.01 -24.18 -22.29
N PRO A 168 -49.60 -25.46 -22.32
CA PRO A 168 -50.53 -26.57 -22.10
C PRO A 168 -50.97 -26.64 -20.63
N PRO A 169 -52.15 -27.22 -20.36
CA PRO A 169 -52.73 -27.25 -19.03
C PRO A 169 -51.95 -28.18 -18.10
N GLN A 170 -51.96 -27.79 -16.83
CA GLN A 170 -51.30 -28.43 -15.70
C GLN A 170 -51.68 -29.92 -15.58
N ALA A 171 -50.80 -30.79 -16.08
CA ALA A 171 -50.92 -32.22 -15.88
C ALA A 171 -50.46 -32.57 -14.45
N ASN A 172 -51.42 -32.94 -13.61
CA ASN A 172 -51.17 -33.65 -12.35
C ASN A 172 -50.38 -34.93 -12.65
N THR A 173 -49.08 -34.92 -12.36
CA THR A 173 -48.26 -36.13 -12.34
C THR A 173 -47.61 -36.26 -10.97
N GLY A 174 -48.23 -37.10 -10.13
CA GLY A 174 -47.54 -37.68 -9.00
C GLY A 174 -46.54 -38.72 -9.50
N SER A 175 -45.27 -38.36 -9.55
CA SER A 175 -44.15 -39.32 -9.49
C SER A 175 -42.81 -38.57 -9.34
N SER A 176 -41.96 -39.11 -8.46
CA SER A 176 -40.55 -38.79 -8.29
C SER A 176 -40.14 -37.55 -7.49
N ARG A 177 -40.29 -37.67 -6.17
CA ARG A 177 -39.69 -36.76 -5.16
C ARG A 177 -38.33 -37.27 -4.62
N ARG A 178 -37.61 -38.12 -5.37
CA ARG A 178 -36.33 -38.74 -4.93
C ARG A 178 -35.06 -38.12 -5.54
N TYR A 179 -35.12 -37.55 -6.74
CA TYR A 179 -33.97 -36.91 -7.39
C TYR A 179 -33.42 -35.61 -6.75
N PRO A 180 -34.20 -34.74 -6.06
CA PRO A 180 -33.62 -33.51 -5.51
C PRO A 180 -32.64 -33.77 -4.36
N LYS A 181 -32.82 -34.88 -3.62
CA LYS A 181 -31.95 -35.22 -2.48
C LYS A 181 -30.57 -35.71 -2.93
N ILE A 182 -30.51 -36.47 -4.02
CA ILE A 182 -29.26 -37.00 -4.58
C ILE A 182 -28.44 -35.86 -5.21
N LEU A 183 -29.09 -34.95 -5.92
CA LEU A 183 -28.43 -33.79 -6.51
C LEU A 183 -27.86 -32.85 -5.44
N VAL A 184 -28.61 -32.57 -4.38
CA VAL A 184 -28.13 -31.75 -3.25
C VAL A 184 -26.96 -32.41 -2.53
N LEU A 185 -27.01 -33.73 -2.33
CA LEU A 185 -25.91 -34.48 -1.72
C LEU A 185 -24.65 -34.45 -2.60
N ALA A 186 -24.80 -34.59 -3.92
CA ALA A 186 -23.70 -34.52 -4.87
C ALA A 186 -23.04 -33.12 -4.89
N ILE A 187 -23.84 -32.05 -4.86
CA ILE A 187 -23.34 -30.67 -4.76
C ILE A 187 -22.60 -30.46 -3.43
N PHE A 188 -23.16 -30.94 -2.32
CA PHE A 188 -22.52 -30.83 -1.01
C PHE A 188 -21.19 -31.58 -0.96
N LEU A 189 -21.14 -32.82 -1.47
CA LEU A 189 -19.92 -33.61 -1.60
C LEU A 189 -18.88 -32.91 -2.48
N TYR A 190 -19.31 -32.35 -3.62
CA TYR A 190 -18.44 -31.59 -4.51
C TYR A 190 -17.84 -30.36 -3.81
N LEU A 191 -18.67 -29.59 -3.10
CA LEU A 191 -18.21 -28.41 -2.35
C LEU A 191 -17.26 -28.79 -1.20
N ALA A 192 -17.56 -29.87 -0.46
CA ALA A 192 -16.70 -30.36 0.60
C ALA A 192 -15.35 -30.86 0.06
N LEU A 193 -15.37 -31.61 -1.04
CA LEU A 193 -14.17 -32.12 -1.70
C LEU A 193 -13.30 -30.98 -2.26
N THR A 194 -13.90 -30.04 -2.99
CA THR A 194 -13.19 -28.89 -3.54
C THR A 194 -12.68 -27.93 -2.46
N ALA A 195 -13.43 -27.74 -1.36
CA ALA A 195 -12.96 -26.95 -0.22
C ALA A 195 -11.79 -27.62 0.53
N SER A 196 -11.69 -28.95 0.51
CA SER A 196 -10.62 -29.70 1.19
C SER A 196 -9.37 -29.88 0.30
N LEU A 197 -9.55 -30.01 -1.01
CA LEU A 197 -8.46 -30.22 -1.97
C LEU A 197 -7.89 -28.91 -2.55
N ARG A 198 -8.55 -27.77 -2.33
CA ARG A 198 -8.04 -26.49 -2.82
C ARG A 198 -6.77 -26.07 -2.07
N PRO A 199 -5.73 -25.59 -2.77
CA PRO A 199 -4.59 -24.92 -2.14
C PRO A 199 -5.04 -23.73 -1.28
N SER A 200 -4.34 -23.46 -0.18
CA SER A 200 -4.66 -22.35 0.71
C SER A 200 -4.49 -21.00 0.01
N SER A 201 -3.40 -20.79 -0.73
CA SER A 201 -3.18 -19.60 -1.55
C SER A 201 -3.24 -19.94 -3.05
N PRO A 202 -3.93 -19.17 -3.90
CA PRO A 202 -4.67 -17.94 -3.60
C PRO A 202 -6.16 -18.14 -3.22
N TYR A 203 -6.67 -19.38 -3.20
CA TYR A 203 -8.13 -19.63 -3.13
C TYR A 203 -8.82 -19.19 -1.82
N SER A 204 -8.10 -19.15 -0.69
CA SER A 204 -8.63 -18.58 0.55
C SER A 204 -8.92 -17.10 0.41
N GLN A 205 -8.00 -16.34 -0.21
CA GLN A 205 -8.15 -14.92 -0.50
C GLN A 205 -9.28 -14.69 -1.52
N MET A 206 -9.33 -15.49 -2.59
CA MET A 206 -10.41 -15.41 -3.58
C MET A 206 -11.80 -15.68 -2.98
N SER A 207 -11.87 -16.49 -1.92
CA SER A 207 -13.13 -16.79 -1.22
C SER A 207 -13.63 -15.66 -0.33
N ALA A 208 -12.85 -14.60 -0.14
CA ALA A 208 -13.30 -13.40 0.57
C ALA A 208 -14.59 -12.85 -0.05
N SER A 209 -15.47 -12.36 0.82
CA SER A 209 -16.74 -11.73 0.47
C SER A 209 -16.79 -10.38 1.16
N LEU A 210 -17.10 -9.33 0.40
CA LEU A 210 -17.08 -7.95 0.86
C LEU A 210 -17.86 -7.73 2.18
N PRO A 211 -19.11 -8.23 2.32
CA PRO A 211 -19.83 -8.21 3.60
C PRO A 211 -19.08 -8.78 4.80
N ILE A 212 -18.34 -9.89 4.60
CA ILE A 212 -17.64 -10.59 5.66
C ILE A 212 -16.38 -9.82 6.05
N THR A 213 -15.62 -9.32 5.07
CA THR A 213 -14.41 -8.53 5.32
C THR A 213 -14.73 -7.18 5.96
N MET A 214 -15.87 -6.57 5.61
CA MET A 214 -16.37 -5.37 6.29
C MET A 214 -16.77 -5.66 7.74
N LEU A 215 -17.40 -6.81 8.02
CA LEU A 215 -17.74 -7.19 9.39
C LEU A 215 -16.48 -7.44 10.23
N GLN A 216 -15.44 -8.00 9.62
CA GLN A 216 -14.13 -8.19 10.25
C GLN A 216 -13.47 -6.85 10.65
N MET A 217 -13.70 -5.76 9.91
CA MET A 217 -13.25 -4.41 10.28
C MET A 217 -13.81 -3.93 11.64
N ILE A 218 -15.03 -4.35 12.00
CA ILE A 218 -15.70 -3.92 13.25
C ILE A 218 -15.19 -4.74 14.45
N GLY A 219 -14.66 -5.94 14.21
CA GLY A 219 -14.00 -6.73 15.23
C GLY A 219 -12.69 -6.05 15.64
N SER A 220 -12.41 -5.98 16.94
CA SER A 220 -11.07 -5.60 17.40
C SER A 220 -10.08 -6.66 16.91
N HIS A 221 -9.36 -6.37 15.85
CA HIS A 221 -8.16 -7.11 15.52
C HIS A 221 -7.15 -6.84 16.64
N SER A 222 -7.00 -7.80 17.55
CA SER A 222 -5.68 -7.96 18.15
C SER A 222 -4.75 -8.30 16.99
N ASP A 223 -3.68 -7.54 16.77
CA ASP A 223 -2.60 -7.81 15.80
C ASP A 223 -1.89 -9.17 16.02
N SER A 224 -2.47 -10.07 16.81
CA SER A 224 -2.10 -11.47 16.95
C SER A 224 -2.24 -12.28 15.65
N GLN A 225 -2.81 -11.72 14.57
CA GLN A 225 -2.72 -12.36 13.25
C GLN A 225 -1.33 -12.26 12.61
N ALA A 226 -0.46 -11.33 13.04
CA ALA A 226 0.97 -11.43 12.74
C ALA A 226 1.59 -12.70 13.34
N ASN A 227 1.07 -13.17 14.49
CA ASN A 227 1.44 -14.44 15.11
C ASN A 227 0.68 -15.65 14.56
N GLN A 228 -0.27 -15.45 13.64
CA GLN A 228 -1.14 -16.50 13.10
C GLN A 228 -0.84 -16.85 11.63
N TYR A 229 0.13 -16.16 11.01
CA TYR A 229 1.07 -16.93 10.21
C TYR A 229 1.74 -17.88 11.19
N THR A 230 1.17 -19.09 11.36
CA THR A 230 2.05 -20.24 11.57
C THR A 230 3.19 -19.99 10.63
N PHE A 231 4.40 -19.78 11.16
CA PHE A 231 5.63 -19.87 10.38
C PHE A 231 5.46 -21.18 9.64
N SER A 232 4.93 -21.12 8.43
CA SER A 232 5.05 -22.17 7.45
C SER A 232 6.55 -22.24 7.42
N ARG A 233 7.12 -23.27 8.07
CA ARG A 233 8.52 -23.61 7.97
C ARG A 233 8.70 -24.03 6.52
N ASN A 234 8.56 -23.08 5.61
CA ASN A 234 9.00 -23.18 4.26
C ASN A 234 10.49 -23.36 4.45
N PRO A 235 11.00 -24.58 4.19
CA PRO A 235 12.42 -24.79 4.30
C PRO A 235 13.07 -23.75 3.41
N TRP A 236 14.14 -23.14 3.91
CA TRP A 236 14.96 -22.24 3.11
C TRP A 236 15.24 -22.89 1.74
N PRO A 237 15.03 -22.20 0.60
CA PRO A 237 15.07 -22.83 -0.73
C PRO A 237 16.38 -23.54 -1.07
N PHE A 238 17.47 -23.17 -0.40
CA PHE A 238 18.81 -23.74 -0.58
C PHE A 238 19.35 -24.31 0.75
N PRO A 239 18.80 -25.42 1.26
CA PRO A 239 19.16 -25.97 2.56
C PRO A 239 20.66 -26.32 2.69
N GLN A 240 21.31 -26.66 1.58
CA GLN A 240 22.74 -26.90 1.49
C GLN A 240 23.58 -25.68 1.83
N LEU A 241 23.06 -24.47 1.58
CA LEU A 241 23.78 -23.24 1.86
C LEU A 241 23.79 -22.95 3.35
N ILE A 242 22.74 -23.28 4.10
CA ILE A 242 22.59 -23.01 5.54
C ILE A 242 23.14 -24.13 6.45
N HIS A 243 23.80 -25.13 5.87
CA HIS A 243 24.30 -26.28 6.60
C HIS A 243 25.41 -25.87 7.60
N MET A 244 25.48 -26.56 8.75
CA MET A 244 26.44 -26.24 9.84
C MET A 244 27.91 -26.29 9.39
N THR A 245 28.23 -27.04 8.34
CA THR A 245 29.58 -27.10 7.76
C THR A 245 30.05 -25.79 7.15
N ASN A 246 29.11 -24.93 6.76
CA ASN A 246 29.41 -23.65 6.13
C ASN A 246 29.52 -22.53 7.17
N TRP A 247 29.28 -22.81 8.46
CA TRP A 247 29.22 -21.78 9.48
C TRP A 247 30.57 -21.07 9.62
N GLU A 248 30.52 -19.73 9.61
CA GLU A 248 31.70 -18.88 9.66
C GLU A 248 31.75 -18.14 10.98
N LYS A 249 32.90 -18.23 11.66
CA LYS A 249 33.17 -17.43 12.85
C LYS A 249 33.36 -15.95 12.46
N PRO A 250 33.06 -15.01 13.38
CA PRO A 250 33.34 -13.60 13.15
C PRO A 250 34.83 -13.38 12.85
N LYS A 251 35.13 -12.57 11.83
CA LYS A 251 36.50 -12.23 11.40
C LYS A 251 36.53 -10.77 10.95
N GLY A 252 37.41 -9.95 11.56
CA GLY A 252 37.50 -8.53 11.23
C GLY A 252 36.16 -7.81 11.41
N TYR A 253 35.61 -7.27 10.32
CA TYR A 253 34.29 -6.61 10.30
C TYR A 253 33.12 -7.58 10.12
N SER A 254 33.36 -8.79 9.60
CA SER A 254 32.35 -9.83 9.47
C SER A 254 31.82 -10.24 10.84
N LYS A 255 30.49 -10.22 10.98
CA LYS A 255 29.79 -10.60 12.22
C LYS A 255 29.73 -12.12 12.43
N GLY A 256 30.21 -12.90 11.46
CA GLY A 256 30.00 -14.35 11.38
C GLY A 256 28.74 -14.68 10.61
N TRP A 257 28.56 -15.96 10.31
CA TRP A 257 27.43 -16.49 9.55
C TRP A 257 27.08 -17.88 10.10
N ALA A 258 25.87 -18.01 10.65
CA ALA A 258 25.35 -19.25 11.21
C ALA A 258 23.80 -19.23 11.21
N PRO A 259 23.17 -19.27 10.02
CA PRO A 259 21.72 -19.28 9.86
C PRO A 259 21.09 -20.55 10.44
N GLY A 260 19.88 -20.38 10.98
CA GLY A 260 19.13 -21.40 11.72
C GLY A 260 18.77 -20.97 13.14
N ASP A 261 18.05 -21.83 13.85
CA ASP A 261 17.55 -21.54 15.19
C ASP A 261 18.68 -21.61 16.24
N ASN A 262 18.93 -20.51 16.94
CA ASN A 262 19.75 -20.40 18.16
C ASN A 262 21.17 -21.00 18.09
N SER A 263 21.98 -20.57 17.12
CA SER A 263 23.41 -20.89 17.10
C SER A 263 24.18 -20.15 18.22
N ILE A 264 25.27 -20.76 18.71
CA ILE A 264 26.18 -20.13 19.69
C ILE A 264 26.74 -18.81 19.13
N LEU A 265 27.00 -18.76 17.81
CA LEU A 265 27.49 -17.54 17.15
C LEU A 265 26.45 -16.42 17.14
N ALA A 266 25.18 -16.76 16.95
CA ALA A 266 24.08 -15.80 17.07
C ALA A 266 23.95 -15.27 18.51
N GLN A 267 24.07 -16.13 19.52
CA GLN A 267 24.09 -15.71 20.94
C GLN A 267 25.27 -14.79 21.24
N MET A 268 26.49 -15.16 20.83
CA MET A 268 27.67 -14.32 20.98
C MET A 268 27.52 -12.93 20.35
N TYR A 269 26.84 -12.83 19.20
CA TYR A 269 26.55 -11.53 18.59
C TYR A 269 25.55 -10.71 19.43
N ARG A 270 24.51 -11.36 19.95
CA ARG A 270 23.49 -10.70 20.78
C ARG A 270 24.05 -10.16 22.09
N ASP A 271 24.95 -10.92 22.72
CA ASP A 271 25.54 -10.55 24.01
C ASP A 271 26.70 -9.54 23.86
N ARG A 272 27.11 -9.23 22.63
CA ARG A 272 28.23 -8.33 22.36
C ARG A 272 27.80 -6.86 22.48
N LEU A 273 28.25 -6.22 23.56
CA LEU A 273 28.20 -4.76 23.70
C LEU A 273 29.34 -4.09 22.88
N PRO A 274 29.05 -3.17 21.96
CA PRO A 274 30.09 -2.43 21.24
C PRO A 274 30.83 -1.47 22.17
N THR A 275 32.16 -1.45 22.11
CA THR A 275 33.00 -0.59 22.97
C THR A 275 32.89 0.90 22.66
N TRP A 276 32.38 1.26 21.47
CA TRP A 276 32.17 2.63 21.04
C TRP A 276 30.78 3.17 21.44
N LEU A 277 29.90 2.32 21.97
CA LEU A 277 28.55 2.74 22.36
C LEU A 277 28.63 3.56 23.66
N PRO A 278 28.01 4.76 23.72
CA PRO A 278 27.97 5.56 24.93
C PRO A 278 27.08 4.91 26.01
N GLU A 279 27.27 5.32 27.28
CA GLU A 279 26.50 4.80 28.42
C GLU A 279 24.99 5.04 28.25
N THR A 280 24.61 6.20 27.71
CA THR A 280 23.24 6.57 27.36
C THR A 280 23.10 6.61 25.83
N PRO A 281 22.81 5.49 25.16
CA PRO A 281 22.69 5.46 23.72
C PRO A 281 21.47 6.25 23.23
N PRO A 282 21.56 6.93 22.08
CA PRO A 282 20.41 7.60 21.50
C PRO A 282 19.44 6.60 20.87
N ALA A 283 18.26 7.11 20.50
CA ALA A 283 17.26 6.36 19.73
C ALA A 283 17.90 5.64 18.52
N GLY A 284 17.44 4.41 18.24
CA GLY A 284 18.01 3.54 17.20
C GLY A 284 19.18 2.65 17.63
N PHE A 285 19.82 2.95 18.76
CA PHE A 285 20.92 2.15 19.32
C PHE A 285 20.50 1.30 20.54
N CYS A 286 19.21 1.33 20.90
CA CYS A 286 18.68 0.65 22.07
C CYS A 286 18.83 -0.88 22.03
N LYS A 287 19.02 -1.48 20.85
CA LYS A 287 19.20 -2.93 20.69
C LYS A 287 20.41 -3.51 21.39
N TRP A 288 21.38 -2.67 21.74
CA TRP A 288 22.58 -3.07 22.47
C TRP A 288 22.43 -2.88 23.98
N LEU A 289 21.32 -2.32 24.46
CA LEU A 289 20.97 -2.28 25.88
C LEU A 289 20.45 -3.65 26.30
N SER A 290 20.98 -4.18 27.40
CA SER A 290 20.50 -5.43 27.98
C SER A 290 19.08 -5.24 28.53
N SER A 291 18.23 -6.28 28.44
CA SER A 291 16.90 -6.28 29.08
C SER A 291 16.94 -6.06 30.60
N ASN A 292 18.11 -6.25 31.23
CA ASN A 292 18.31 -5.98 32.65
C ASN A 292 18.61 -4.50 32.95
N GLN A 293 18.99 -3.70 31.95
CA GLN A 293 19.22 -2.26 32.10
C GLN A 293 17.99 -1.42 31.76
N SER A 294 17.04 -1.95 30.98
CA SER A 294 15.79 -1.24 30.66
C SER A 294 14.89 -1.03 31.89
N THR A 295 15.03 -1.86 32.93
CA THR A 295 14.26 -1.74 34.17
C THR A 295 14.82 -0.73 35.19
N GLN A 296 15.90 0.00 34.87
CA GLN A 296 16.60 0.83 35.88
C GLN A 296 16.74 2.33 35.56
N VAL A 297 16.16 2.82 34.46
CA VAL A 297 16.16 4.26 34.12
C VAL A 297 14.77 4.87 34.25
N ASP A 298 14.04 4.50 35.30
CA ASP A 298 12.96 5.34 35.86
C ASP A 298 13.57 6.35 36.84
N ARG A 299 14.40 7.26 36.33
CA ARG A 299 14.69 8.51 37.05
C ARG A 299 14.09 9.65 36.24
N GLU A 300 12.91 10.07 36.69
CA GLU A 300 12.39 11.41 36.46
C GLU A 300 13.51 12.43 36.68
N VAL A 301 14.03 13.00 35.60
CA VAL A 301 14.88 14.20 35.65
C VAL A 301 14.38 15.16 34.60
N GLY A 302 13.76 16.23 35.10
CA GLY A 302 13.90 17.60 34.60
C GLY A 302 13.54 17.85 33.14
N ASP A 303 12.39 18.50 32.96
CA ASP A 303 12.11 19.46 31.90
C ASP A 303 13.38 20.21 31.46
N GLY A 304 13.92 19.89 30.27
CA GLY A 304 15.08 20.60 29.70
C GLY A 304 16.21 19.79 29.06
N ASP A 305 15.96 18.64 28.41
CA ASP A 305 16.83 18.17 27.31
C ASP A 305 16.03 17.20 26.43
N THR A 306 15.88 17.49 25.13
CA THR A 306 15.15 16.67 24.16
C THR A 306 15.96 15.44 23.75
N GLY A 307 16.48 14.70 24.74
CA GLY A 307 17.10 13.40 24.53
C GLY A 307 16.02 12.36 24.37
N HIS A 308 15.79 11.90 23.14
CA HIS A 308 14.93 10.75 22.85
C HIS A 308 15.49 9.50 23.55
N VAL A 309 15.01 9.23 24.77
CA VAL A 309 15.36 8.06 25.58
C VAL A 309 14.83 6.80 24.90
N CYS A 310 15.58 5.71 24.98
CA CYS A 310 15.14 4.39 24.53
C CYS A 310 13.81 4.01 25.20
N HIS A 311 12.71 4.09 24.46
CA HIS A 311 11.42 3.58 24.92
C HIS A 311 11.45 2.04 25.02
N GLU A 312 10.71 1.49 25.99
CA GLU A 312 10.54 0.06 26.16
C GLU A 312 10.20 -0.61 24.81
N THR A 313 10.96 -1.64 24.46
CA THR A 313 10.77 -2.43 23.25
C THR A 313 9.35 -2.99 23.24
N LYS A 314 8.49 -2.46 22.36
CA LYS A 314 7.13 -2.99 22.11
C LYS A 314 7.11 -4.43 21.57
N VAL A 315 8.25 -4.97 21.16
CA VAL A 315 8.33 -6.26 20.47
C VAL A 315 9.07 -7.30 21.31
N ASP A 316 8.33 -8.38 21.60
CA ASP A 316 8.62 -9.57 22.40
C ASP A 316 9.94 -10.28 22.02
N GLY A 317 11.09 -9.76 22.47
CA GLY A 317 12.37 -10.48 22.50
C GLY A 317 12.99 -10.90 21.15
N MET A 318 12.34 -10.64 20.02
CA MET A 318 12.79 -11.02 18.68
C MET A 318 13.55 -9.89 18.00
N PHE A 319 14.78 -9.67 18.46
CA PHE A 319 15.73 -8.77 17.79
C PHE A 319 16.35 -9.42 16.54
N TYR A 320 16.39 -8.69 15.41
CA TYR A 320 17.07 -9.10 14.19
C TYR A 320 18.53 -9.45 14.45
N ASN A 321 18.96 -10.64 14.04
CA ASN A 321 20.33 -11.08 14.22
C ASN A 321 21.00 -11.32 12.85
N PRO A 322 21.94 -10.48 12.41
CA PRO A 322 22.59 -10.66 11.11
C PRO A 322 23.35 -11.99 11.01
N VAL A 323 23.72 -12.65 12.13
CA VAL A 323 24.41 -13.93 12.08
C VAL A 323 23.47 -15.07 11.68
N ASN A 324 22.19 -14.98 12.05
CA ASN A 324 21.21 -16.03 11.74
C ASN A 324 20.40 -15.77 10.47
N ASP A 325 20.61 -14.63 9.81
CA ASP A 325 19.89 -14.24 8.60
C ASP A 325 20.57 -14.79 7.33
N PRO A 326 19.97 -15.77 6.64
CA PRO A 326 20.52 -16.31 5.40
C PRO A 326 20.41 -15.35 4.20
N LEU A 327 19.60 -14.29 4.31
CA LEU A 327 19.43 -13.24 3.30
C LEU A 327 20.34 -12.04 3.52
N ARG A 328 21.15 -12.03 4.58
CA ARG A 328 22.05 -10.91 4.87
C ARG A 328 23.06 -10.73 3.75
N ILE A 329 23.02 -9.57 3.12
CA ILE A 329 24.07 -9.08 2.22
C ILE A 329 25.05 -8.26 3.06
N THR A 330 26.32 -8.66 3.08
CA THR A 330 27.41 -7.85 3.66
C THR A 330 28.10 -7.05 2.57
N ASN A 331 28.88 -6.03 2.93
CA ASN A 331 29.74 -5.26 2.01
C ASN A 331 30.91 -6.09 1.41
N GLN A 332 30.74 -7.41 1.28
CA GLN A 332 31.69 -8.40 0.74
C GLN A 332 33.14 -8.31 1.28
N ASP A 333 33.33 -7.68 2.44
CA ASP A 333 34.65 -7.31 2.99
C ASP A 333 35.53 -6.52 1.99
N GLU A 334 34.90 -5.86 1.02
CA GLU A 334 35.58 -4.99 0.06
C GLU A 334 35.91 -3.64 0.69
N GLY A 335 37.09 -3.11 0.35
CA GLY A 335 37.51 -1.77 0.75
C GLY A 335 36.69 -0.68 0.05
N ILE A 336 36.88 0.56 0.50
CA ILE A 336 36.43 1.73 -0.26
C ILE A 336 37.12 1.69 -1.64
N LEU A 337 36.39 2.02 -2.70
CA LEU A 337 36.94 2.12 -4.06
C LEU A 337 38.24 2.95 -4.04
N ASP A 338 39.32 2.44 -4.63
CA ASP A 338 40.65 3.06 -4.57
C ASP A 338 40.62 4.53 -5.02
N ILE A 339 39.82 4.83 -6.05
CA ILE A 339 39.63 6.19 -6.59
C ILE A 339 39.05 7.18 -5.56
N LEU A 340 38.28 6.70 -4.58
CA LEU A 340 37.70 7.49 -3.50
C LEU A 340 38.58 7.46 -2.24
N SER A 341 39.34 6.38 -2.04
CA SER A 341 40.21 6.20 -0.87
C SER A 341 41.21 7.35 -0.73
N ASP A 342 41.85 7.79 -1.82
CA ASP A 342 42.82 8.90 -1.77
C ASP A 342 42.18 10.23 -1.36
N ALA A 343 40.98 10.52 -1.86
CA ALA A 343 40.24 11.73 -1.51
C ALA A 343 39.86 11.75 -0.02
N PHE A 344 39.48 10.61 0.53
CA PHE A 344 39.13 10.49 1.95
C PHE A 344 40.35 10.49 2.87
N ARG A 345 41.43 9.77 2.50
CA ARG A 345 42.67 9.71 3.31
C ARG A 345 43.37 11.05 3.41
N ASN A 346 43.44 11.79 2.30
CA ASN A 346 44.11 13.08 2.25
C ASN A 346 43.24 14.22 2.79
N GLY A 347 41.97 13.95 3.12
CA GLY A 347 41.03 14.95 3.65
C GLY A 347 40.80 16.12 2.68
N THR A 348 40.98 15.90 1.37
CA THR A 348 40.84 16.94 0.34
C THR A 348 39.39 17.38 0.20
N VAL A 349 38.43 16.48 0.49
CA VAL A 349 37.00 16.77 0.47
C VAL A 349 36.49 16.93 1.90
N LYS A 350 35.95 18.11 2.19
CA LYS A 350 35.34 18.48 3.48
C LYS A 350 33.82 18.55 3.32
N ILE A 351 33.09 17.67 4.01
CA ILE A 351 31.62 17.60 3.94
C ILE A 351 31.03 18.38 5.11
N LYS A 352 30.34 19.48 4.80
CA LYS A 352 29.59 20.29 5.79
C LYS A 352 28.10 19.99 5.82
N HIS A 353 27.52 19.67 4.66
CA HIS A 353 26.09 19.43 4.50
C HIS A 353 25.87 18.14 3.71
N VAL A 354 24.83 17.39 4.08
CA VAL A 354 24.37 16.20 3.36
C VAL A 354 22.89 16.43 3.03
N ALA A 355 22.54 16.29 1.75
CA ALA A 355 21.16 16.37 1.28
C ALA A 355 20.80 15.04 0.61
N LEU A 356 19.70 14.43 1.06
CA LEU A 356 19.11 13.26 0.44
C LEU A 356 17.84 13.70 -0.28
N ILE A 357 17.83 13.54 -1.61
CA ILE A 357 16.71 13.94 -2.47
C ILE A 357 16.13 12.68 -3.09
N MET A 358 14.93 12.30 -2.66
CA MET A 358 14.21 11.18 -3.22
C MET A 358 13.34 11.67 -4.39
N LEU A 359 13.60 11.15 -5.59
CA LEU A 359 12.82 11.47 -6.77
C LEU A 359 11.68 10.46 -6.92
N GLU A 360 10.45 10.93 -6.69
CA GLU A 360 9.26 10.08 -6.74
C GLU A 360 9.09 9.43 -8.12
N SER A 361 8.83 8.11 -8.12
CA SER A 361 8.54 7.31 -9.32
C SER A 361 9.52 7.50 -10.50
N THR A 362 10.77 7.88 -10.21
CA THR A 362 11.78 8.17 -11.23
C THR A 362 12.57 6.91 -11.60
N ARG A 363 12.75 6.68 -12.91
CA ARG A 363 13.48 5.53 -13.46
C ARG A 363 14.78 5.98 -14.11
N GLU A 364 15.82 5.14 -14.01
CA GLU A 364 17.15 5.40 -14.60
C GLU A 364 17.09 5.62 -16.12
N GLU A 365 16.23 4.87 -16.83
CA GLU A 365 16.00 5.02 -18.28
C GLU A 365 15.49 6.40 -18.70
N LEU A 366 14.92 7.17 -17.76
CA LEU A 366 14.39 8.51 -17.97
C LEU A 366 15.25 9.59 -17.29
N PHE A 367 16.40 9.23 -16.71
CA PHE A 367 17.26 10.15 -15.96
C PHE A 367 18.73 10.02 -16.40
N PRO A 368 19.10 10.51 -17.60
CA PRO A 368 18.27 11.18 -18.61
C PRO A 368 17.69 10.23 -19.67
N LEU A 369 16.61 10.64 -20.34
CA LEU A 369 16.07 9.93 -21.50
C LEU A 369 17.06 10.00 -22.67
N GLN A 370 17.36 8.84 -23.26
CA GLN A 370 18.33 8.72 -24.35
C GLN A 370 17.65 8.47 -25.70
N GLN A 371 18.07 9.18 -26.74
CA GLN A 371 17.67 8.87 -28.11
C GLN A 371 18.17 7.49 -28.53
N GLY A 372 17.28 6.67 -29.09
CA GLY A 372 17.52 5.28 -29.48
C GLY A 372 17.27 4.24 -28.39
N SER A 373 16.98 4.67 -27.15
CA SER A 373 16.56 3.77 -26.07
C SER A 373 15.21 3.10 -26.36
N ASP A 374 14.92 2.00 -25.67
CA ASP A 374 13.65 1.28 -25.84
C ASP A 374 12.44 2.17 -25.55
N ILE A 375 12.50 3.00 -24.50
CA ILE A 375 11.45 3.95 -24.17
C ILE A 375 11.31 5.02 -25.26
N HIS A 376 12.41 5.53 -25.82
CA HIS A 376 12.36 6.44 -26.95
C HIS A 376 11.68 5.80 -28.17
N ASN A 377 12.01 4.55 -28.48
CA ASN A 377 11.40 3.80 -29.58
C ASN A 377 9.90 3.57 -29.36
N ILE A 378 9.49 3.23 -28.14
CA ILE A 378 8.07 3.11 -27.76
C ILE A 378 7.35 4.45 -27.95
N ILE A 379 7.94 5.56 -27.51
CA ILE A 379 7.36 6.90 -27.69
C ILE A 379 7.21 7.22 -29.18
N LEU A 380 8.24 6.99 -30.00
CA LEU A 380 8.15 7.20 -31.45
C LEU A 380 7.06 6.36 -32.10
N ASP A 381 6.95 5.09 -31.70
CA ASP A 381 5.96 4.16 -32.22
C ASP A 381 4.52 4.61 -31.95
N THR A 382 4.25 5.15 -30.77
CA THR A 382 2.93 5.72 -30.43
C THR A 382 2.56 6.97 -31.23
N HIS A 383 3.55 7.64 -31.83
CA HIS A 383 3.38 8.86 -32.63
C HIS A 383 3.42 8.62 -34.14
N LYS A 384 3.66 7.37 -34.58
CA LYS A 384 3.67 7.00 -36.00
C LYS A 384 2.39 7.45 -36.71
N GLY A 385 2.56 8.19 -37.81
CA GLY A 385 1.47 8.72 -38.62
C GLY A 385 0.74 9.94 -38.04
N ARG A 386 1.12 10.41 -36.84
CA ARG A 386 0.53 11.59 -36.18
C ARG A 386 1.47 12.79 -36.13
N LYS A 387 2.76 12.57 -35.90
CA LYS A 387 3.81 13.60 -35.88
C LYS A 387 5.06 13.10 -36.59
N ASP A 388 5.85 14.04 -37.12
CA ASP A 388 7.20 13.71 -37.59
C ASP A 388 8.09 13.30 -36.42
N GLY A 389 8.96 12.32 -36.64
CA GLY A 389 9.91 11.87 -35.61
C GLY A 389 10.86 12.98 -35.15
N GLY A 390 11.17 13.94 -36.03
CA GLY A 390 12.01 15.10 -35.72
C GLY A 390 11.33 16.04 -34.72
N ASP A 391 10.03 16.26 -34.87
CA ASP A 391 9.23 17.08 -33.93
C ASP A 391 9.12 16.42 -32.56
N VAL A 392 8.95 15.09 -32.53
CA VAL A 392 8.94 14.33 -31.28
C VAL A 392 10.31 14.41 -30.59
N ASN A 393 11.41 14.22 -31.33
CA ASN A 393 12.76 14.35 -30.78
C ASN A 393 13.04 15.77 -30.26
N ALA A 394 12.56 16.81 -30.94
CA ALA A 394 12.72 18.20 -30.50
C ALA A 394 11.95 18.51 -29.21
N LEU A 395 10.86 17.80 -28.94
CA LEU A 395 10.15 17.88 -27.67
C LEU A 395 10.88 17.10 -26.56
N LEU A 396 11.29 15.86 -26.86
CA LEU A 396 11.96 14.98 -25.90
C LEU A 396 13.32 15.53 -25.47
N SER A 397 14.03 16.23 -26.35
CA SER A 397 15.29 16.90 -26.02
C SER A 397 15.17 17.97 -24.93
N GLN A 398 13.96 18.38 -24.56
CA GLN A 398 13.69 19.37 -23.52
C GLN A 398 13.35 18.76 -22.17
N LEU A 399 13.15 17.44 -22.11
CA LEU A 399 12.60 16.77 -20.93
C LEU A 399 13.64 16.62 -19.79
N THR A 400 14.88 16.25 -20.13
CA THR A 400 15.87 15.81 -19.14
C THR A 400 17.21 16.56 -19.13
N PRO A 401 17.28 17.87 -19.47
CA PRO A 401 18.57 18.56 -19.58
C PRO A 401 19.32 18.67 -18.23
N VAL A 402 18.58 18.79 -17.12
CA VAL A 402 19.17 18.80 -15.76
C VAL A 402 19.74 17.41 -15.40
N ALA A 403 19.04 16.34 -15.76
CA ALA A 403 19.49 14.98 -15.50
C ALA A 403 20.78 14.65 -16.28
N GLU A 404 20.91 15.11 -17.53
CA GLU A 404 22.15 14.97 -18.31
C GLU A 404 23.35 15.62 -17.59
N LYS A 405 23.14 16.81 -17.02
CA LYS A 405 24.18 17.54 -16.28
C LYS A 405 24.56 16.84 -14.97
N ILE A 406 23.57 16.38 -14.19
CA ILE A 406 23.80 15.71 -12.89
C ILE A 406 24.51 14.37 -13.09
N THR A 407 24.09 13.60 -14.09
CA THR A 407 24.61 12.25 -14.34
C THR A 407 25.90 12.22 -15.16
N GLY A 408 26.25 13.33 -15.82
CA GLY A 408 27.34 13.40 -16.79
C GLY A 408 27.06 12.65 -18.10
N LYS A 409 25.85 12.10 -18.29
CA LYS A 409 25.44 11.41 -19.52
C LYS A 409 24.95 12.44 -20.54
N SER A 410 25.82 12.84 -21.47
CA SER A 410 25.42 13.77 -22.55
C SER A 410 24.56 13.06 -23.59
N VAL A 411 23.36 13.58 -23.86
CA VAL A 411 22.48 13.06 -24.92
C VAL A 411 22.48 14.02 -26.09
N CYS A 412 23.20 13.66 -27.15
CA CYS A 412 23.21 14.43 -28.39
C CYS A 412 21.96 14.12 -29.22
N TRP A 413 20.88 14.85 -28.94
CA TRP A 413 19.64 14.74 -29.68
C TRP A 413 19.81 15.16 -31.14
N LYS A 414 19.29 14.35 -32.06
CA LYS A 414 19.33 14.55 -33.51
C LYS A 414 17.94 14.56 -34.12
N ARG A 415 17.76 15.42 -35.13
CA ARG A 415 16.57 15.41 -35.98
C ARG A 415 16.57 14.20 -36.92
N THR A 416 15.45 13.95 -37.57
CA THR A 416 15.26 12.92 -38.61
C THR A 416 16.23 13.07 -39.79
N ASN A 417 16.66 14.30 -40.10
CA ASN A 417 17.66 14.58 -41.14
C ASN A 417 19.12 14.43 -40.66
N GLY A 418 19.36 13.98 -39.42
CA GLY A 418 20.68 13.78 -38.84
C GLY A 418 21.36 15.05 -38.31
N SER A 419 20.75 16.24 -38.47
CA SER A 419 21.25 17.47 -37.86
C SER A 419 21.06 17.47 -36.35
N ASP A 420 22.01 18.06 -35.64
CA ASP A 420 21.94 18.18 -34.18
C ASP A 420 20.80 19.14 -33.79
N LEU A 421 20.08 18.76 -32.74
CA LEU A 421 19.16 19.65 -32.05
C LEU A 421 19.96 20.57 -31.14
N ALA A 422 19.58 21.86 -31.14
CA ALA A 422 20.22 22.83 -30.26
C ALA A 422 20.03 22.39 -28.81
N LYS A 423 21.11 22.43 -28.02
CA LYS A 423 21.02 22.15 -26.59
C LYS A 423 20.08 23.17 -25.96
N VAL A 424 19.17 22.68 -25.13
CA VAL A 424 18.30 23.56 -24.35
C VAL A 424 19.19 24.38 -23.42
N PRO A 425 19.08 25.73 -23.44
CA PRO A 425 19.77 26.56 -22.50
C PRO A 425 19.29 26.20 -21.09
N ILE A 426 20.15 25.53 -20.33
CA ILE A 426 19.95 25.38 -18.89
C ILE A 426 20.38 26.71 -18.29
N PRO A 427 19.61 27.33 -17.37
CA PRO A 427 20.09 28.48 -16.63
C PRO A 427 21.50 28.17 -16.12
N GLU A 428 22.49 29.02 -16.43
CA GLU A 428 23.82 28.83 -15.89
C GLU A 428 23.70 28.81 -14.37
N TRP A 429 24.07 27.69 -13.76
CA TRP A 429 24.23 27.66 -12.32
C TRP A 429 25.42 28.57 -12.08
N ASN A 430 25.22 29.69 -11.38
CA ASN A 430 26.31 30.51 -10.83
C ASN A 430 27.04 29.69 -9.75
N GLY A 431 27.62 28.56 -10.15
CA GLY A 431 28.36 27.64 -9.31
C GLY A 431 29.84 27.94 -9.46
N ALA A 432 30.53 28.03 -8.33
CA ALA A 432 32.00 28.12 -8.31
C ALA A 432 32.67 26.77 -8.64
N THR A 433 31.89 25.73 -8.98
CA THR A 433 32.37 24.39 -9.28
C THR A 433 33.10 24.39 -10.63
N GLN A 434 34.34 23.92 -10.65
CA GLN A 434 35.16 23.88 -11.87
C GLN A 434 34.62 22.82 -12.85
N ASP A 435 34.95 22.98 -14.13
CA ASP A 435 34.69 21.95 -15.15
C ASP A 435 35.33 20.61 -14.73
N GLY A 436 34.52 19.54 -14.73
CA GLY A 436 34.95 18.19 -14.31
C GLY A 436 34.54 17.78 -12.90
N TYR A 437 33.97 18.68 -12.08
CA TYR A 437 33.32 18.32 -10.82
C TYR A 437 31.93 17.74 -11.09
N GLY A 438 31.88 16.50 -11.56
CA GLY A 438 30.67 15.71 -11.78
C GLY A 438 30.29 14.86 -10.57
N GLY A 439 28.99 14.55 -10.42
CA GLY A 439 28.52 13.58 -9.43
C GLY A 439 28.90 12.14 -9.82
N ILE A 440 28.91 11.25 -8.84
CA ILE A 440 29.03 9.80 -9.11
C ILE A 440 27.64 9.32 -9.55
N ASN A 441 27.54 8.84 -10.78
CA ASN A 441 26.33 8.20 -11.28
C ASN A 441 26.44 6.68 -11.15
N VAL A 442 25.51 6.07 -10.41
CA VAL A 442 25.48 4.62 -10.18
C VAL A 442 24.43 4.00 -11.10
N ILE A 443 24.88 3.19 -12.05
CA ILE A 443 24.02 2.47 -12.99
C ILE A 443 23.71 1.09 -12.41
N GLY A 444 22.45 0.64 -12.51
CA GLY A 444 22.01 -0.64 -11.95
C GLY A 444 21.57 -0.59 -10.49
N GLY A 445 21.25 0.60 -9.97
CA GLY A 445 20.55 0.74 -8.69
C GLY A 445 19.07 0.37 -8.83
N PHE A 446 18.52 -0.31 -7.82
CA PHE A 446 17.11 -0.68 -7.76
C PHE A 446 16.43 -0.05 -6.56
N ALA A 447 15.16 0.33 -6.71
CA ALA A 447 14.35 0.76 -5.59
C ALA A 447 14.16 -0.41 -4.60
N ALA A 448 14.23 -0.12 -3.31
CA ALA A 448 14.05 -1.14 -2.27
C ALA A 448 12.61 -1.67 -2.20
N ALA A 449 11.63 -0.82 -2.55
CA ALA A 449 10.23 -1.19 -2.69
C ALA A 449 9.53 -0.32 -3.74
N SER A 450 8.40 -0.81 -4.25
CA SER A 450 7.52 -0.04 -5.14
C SER A 450 6.71 1.04 -4.42
N LEU A 451 6.63 1.00 -3.09
CA LEU A 451 5.97 2.01 -2.26
C LEU A 451 6.99 3.04 -1.76
N SER A 452 6.70 4.33 -1.93
CA SER A 452 7.59 5.44 -1.56
C SER A 452 8.02 5.40 -0.09
N LEU A 453 7.10 5.14 0.83
CA LEU A 453 7.39 5.07 2.29
C LEU A 453 8.36 3.93 2.64
N LYS A 454 8.19 2.77 2.01
CA LYS A 454 9.08 1.63 2.19
C LYS A 454 10.49 1.94 1.65
N SER A 455 10.57 2.57 0.47
CA SER A 455 11.85 3.03 -0.07
C SER A 455 12.50 4.13 0.77
N LEU A 456 11.71 5.01 1.38
CA LEU A 456 12.18 6.02 2.33
C LEU A 456 12.85 5.37 3.55
N ALA A 457 12.18 4.40 4.17
CA ALA A 457 12.72 3.63 5.30
C ALA A 457 14.04 2.93 4.94
N ALA A 458 14.09 2.28 3.78
CA ALA A 458 15.30 1.62 3.32
C ALA A 458 16.45 2.60 3.09
N THR A 459 16.16 3.75 2.49
CA THR A 459 17.17 4.77 2.15
C THR A 459 17.75 5.45 3.40
N HIS A 460 16.90 5.80 4.37
CA HIS A 460 17.37 6.47 5.59
C HIS A 460 17.94 5.53 6.63
N CYS A 461 17.45 4.29 6.70
CA CYS A 461 17.80 3.36 7.78
C CYS A 461 18.65 2.16 7.35
N GLY A 462 18.91 1.97 6.05
CA GLY A 462 19.70 0.84 5.57
C GLY A 462 19.00 -0.52 5.80
N VAL A 463 17.67 -0.51 5.89
CA VAL A 463 16.87 -1.70 6.16
C VAL A 463 16.15 -2.19 4.91
N TRP A 464 15.94 -3.50 4.82
CA TRP A 464 15.09 -4.07 3.78
C TRP A 464 13.62 -3.90 4.17
N PRO A 465 12.76 -3.38 3.29
CA PRO A 465 11.34 -3.27 3.57
C PRO A 465 10.72 -4.64 3.85
N MET A 466 9.77 -4.67 4.76
CA MET A 466 9.03 -5.89 5.07
C MET A 466 8.13 -6.27 3.89
N PRO A 467 8.09 -7.55 3.49
CA PRO A 467 7.26 -8.07 2.40
C PRO A 467 5.81 -8.24 2.86
N VAL A 468 5.24 -7.16 3.42
CA VAL A 468 3.87 -7.07 3.90
C VAL A 468 3.24 -5.84 3.28
N ASP A 469 1.92 -5.92 3.08
CA ASP A 469 1.13 -4.79 2.61
C ASP A 469 1.17 -3.64 3.62
N SER A 470 1.03 -2.43 3.11
CA SER A 470 1.13 -1.19 3.89
C SER A 470 2.48 -1.00 4.57
N PHE A 471 2.65 0.15 5.20
CA PHE A 471 3.89 0.58 5.83
C PHE A 471 3.95 0.12 7.29
N GLN A 472 4.04 -1.21 7.47
CA GLN A 472 4.13 -1.85 8.79
C GLN A 472 5.44 -1.57 9.51
N GLU A 473 6.44 -1.06 8.80
CA GLU A 473 7.69 -0.56 9.37
C GLU A 473 7.45 0.54 10.41
N SER A 474 6.35 1.29 10.31
CA SER A 474 5.94 2.30 11.31
C SER A 474 5.52 1.72 12.67
N GLU A 475 5.23 0.42 12.75
CA GLU A 475 4.81 -0.27 13.99
C GLU A 475 5.97 -1.07 14.61
N ALA A 476 7.14 -1.04 13.99
CA ALA A 476 8.29 -1.84 14.37
C ALA A 476 9.54 -0.97 14.48
N GLN A 477 10.34 -1.21 15.51
CA GLN A 477 11.61 -0.53 15.61
C GLN A 477 12.56 -0.98 14.49
N SER A 478 13.09 -0.03 13.73
CA SER A 478 14.13 -0.31 12.72
C SER A 478 15.32 -1.04 13.37
N TYR A 479 15.72 -2.16 12.76
CA TYR A 479 16.80 -2.99 13.29
C TYR A 479 18.21 -2.40 13.03
N GLN A 480 18.30 -1.37 12.19
CA GLN A 480 19.48 -0.54 11.99
C GLN A 480 19.19 0.92 12.34
N PRO A 481 20.15 1.65 12.93
CA PRO A 481 19.97 3.07 13.19
C PRO A 481 19.90 3.85 11.88
N CYS A 482 18.95 4.77 11.80
CA CYS A 482 18.79 5.68 10.66
C CYS A 482 19.87 6.75 10.63
N ILE A 483 20.12 7.35 9.46
CA ILE A 483 21.20 8.32 9.28
C ILE A 483 21.12 9.49 10.28
N SER A 484 19.92 9.99 10.56
CA SER A 484 19.66 11.00 11.58
C SER A 484 20.06 10.57 12.99
N GLN A 485 19.74 9.34 13.38
CA GLN A 485 20.17 8.76 14.66
C GLN A 485 21.70 8.60 14.74
N ILE A 486 22.36 8.22 13.64
CA ILE A 486 23.83 8.14 13.57
C ILE A 486 24.44 9.54 13.74
N LEU A 487 23.89 10.56 13.09
CA LEU A 487 24.34 11.95 13.24
C LEU A 487 24.12 12.47 14.67
N HIS A 488 23.03 12.06 15.33
CA HIS A 488 22.79 12.37 16.73
C HIS A 488 23.82 11.68 17.66
N LEU A 489 24.19 10.42 17.40
CA LEU A 489 25.29 9.75 18.09
C LEU A 489 26.61 10.53 17.92
N PHE A 490 26.89 11.03 16.71
CA PHE A 490 28.07 11.87 16.47
C PHE A 490 28.02 13.17 17.29
N ASN A 491 26.85 13.78 17.42
CA ASN A 491 26.67 14.98 18.24
C ASN A 491 26.96 14.72 19.72
N GLN A 492 26.54 13.57 20.26
CA GLN A 492 26.85 13.19 21.64
C GLN A 492 28.36 13.02 21.85
N MET A 493 29.06 12.42 20.88
CA MET A 493 30.52 12.24 20.94
C MET A 493 31.30 13.55 20.83
N LYS A 494 30.73 14.61 20.22
CA LYS A 494 31.36 15.94 20.15
C LYS A 494 31.28 16.72 21.49
N GLY A 495 30.43 16.30 22.42
CA GLY A 495 30.25 16.94 23.72
C GLY A 495 29.70 18.38 23.62
N SER A 496 29.98 19.20 24.63
CA SER A 496 29.43 20.56 24.80
C SER A 496 30.17 21.66 24.00
N LYS A 497 30.97 21.31 22.99
CA LYS A 497 31.72 22.25 22.13
C LYS A 497 30.82 22.97 21.10
N SER A 498 29.74 23.58 21.56
CA SER A 498 28.71 24.21 20.73
C SER A 498 29.18 25.45 19.94
N PHE A 499 30.33 26.05 20.29
CA PHE A 499 30.75 27.38 19.81
C PHE A 499 32.12 27.37 19.11
N SER A 500 32.43 26.32 18.35
CA SER A 500 33.65 26.30 17.55
C SER A 500 33.47 27.00 16.19
N ASN A 501 34.53 27.71 15.76
CA ASN A 501 34.64 28.25 14.40
C ASN A 501 34.93 27.15 13.37
N ASP A 502 35.41 25.98 13.80
CA ASP A 502 35.58 24.82 12.93
C ASP A 502 34.25 24.09 12.76
N PHE A 503 33.76 24.01 11.53
CA PHE A 503 32.50 23.32 11.22
C PHE A 503 32.55 21.82 11.54
N LEU A 504 33.74 21.22 11.63
CA LEU A 504 33.90 19.82 12.02
C LEU A 504 33.50 19.57 13.49
N GLU A 505 33.66 20.57 14.35
CA GLU A 505 33.26 20.51 15.77
C GLU A 505 31.79 20.90 15.99
N GLN A 506 31.12 21.49 14.99
CA GLN A 506 29.71 21.87 15.08
C GLN A 506 28.78 20.65 15.09
N LYS A 507 27.64 20.77 15.78
CA LYS A 507 26.62 19.71 15.80
C LYS A 507 25.93 19.61 14.43
N TRP A 508 25.60 18.40 14.03
CA TRP A 508 24.73 18.11 12.89
C TRP A 508 23.30 18.47 13.25
N LEU A 509 22.62 19.18 12.35
CA LEU A 509 21.18 19.42 12.42
C LEU A 509 20.50 18.53 11.38
N THR A 510 19.41 17.87 11.77
CA THR A 510 18.71 16.92 10.90
C THR A 510 17.29 17.41 10.65
N ALA A 511 16.88 17.41 9.38
CA ALA A 511 15.56 17.88 8.99
C ALA A 511 14.99 17.05 7.85
N PHE A 512 13.68 16.80 7.91
CA PHE A 512 12.90 16.12 6.89
C PHE A 512 11.89 17.09 6.27
N PHE A 513 11.78 17.08 4.94
CA PHE A 513 10.90 18.00 4.21
C PHE A 513 10.06 17.23 3.19
N GLN A 514 8.75 17.49 3.22
CA GLN A 514 7.78 16.95 2.27
C GLN A 514 6.67 17.97 2.05
N SER A 515 6.17 18.09 0.82
CA SER A 515 5.13 19.08 0.48
C SER A 515 3.70 18.56 0.66
N ILE A 516 3.55 17.28 1.01
CA ILE A 516 2.26 16.60 1.20
C ILE A 516 2.11 16.12 2.66
N THR A 517 0.94 15.57 3.00
CA THR A 517 0.72 14.96 4.32
C THR A 517 1.72 13.83 4.56
N ASP A 518 2.23 13.75 5.78
CA ASP A 518 3.00 12.60 6.27
C ASP A 518 2.14 11.68 7.15
N LYS A 519 0.84 11.94 7.30
CA LYS A 519 -0.05 11.06 8.08
C LYS A 519 -0.48 9.81 7.34
N TYR A 520 -0.32 9.79 6.02
CA TYR A 520 -0.68 8.66 5.19
C TYR A 520 0.09 7.41 5.62
N ASP A 521 -0.63 6.31 5.87
CA ASP A 521 -0.09 5.03 6.32
C ASP A 521 0.89 5.13 7.51
N ARG A 522 0.65 6.09 8.42
CA ARG A 522 1.46 6.34 9.64
C ARG A 522 2.92 6.71 9.34
N GLN A 523 3.18 7.36 8.21
CA GLN A 523 4.52 7.87 7.91
C GLN A 523 5.03 8.83 9.00
N ASP A 524 4.16 9.64 9.60
CA ASP A 524 4.45 10.57 10.70
C ASP A 524 5.05 9.87 11.91
N THR A 525 4.51 8.70 12.26
CA THR A 525 5.01 7.85 13.33
C THR A 525 6.44 7.41 13.02
N PHE A 526 6.68 6.92 11.80
CA PHE A 526 8.01 6.48 11.40
C PHE A 526 9.00 7.65 11.21
N ASN A 527 8.56 8.82 10.72
CA ASN A 527 9.38 10.02 10.60
C ASN A 527 9.96 10.43 11.96
N ASN A 528 9.13 10.35 13.01
CA ASN A 528 9.57 10.55 14.39
C ASN A 528 10.54 9.45 14.84
N GLU A 529 10.26 8.18 14.52
CA GLU A 529 11.16 7.07 14.86
C GLU A 529 12.53 7.16 14.15
N MET A 530 12.60 7.72 12.94
CA MET A 530 13.86 8.00 12.26
C MET A 530 14.72 9.01 13.02
N GLY A 531 14.15 9.83 13.92
CA GLY A 531 14.89 10.74 14.80
C GLY A 531 15.36 12.02 14.12
N PHE A 532 14.58 12.55 13.17
CA PHE A 532 14.80 13.91 12.65
C PHE A 532 14.41 14.97 13.69
N GLU A 533 15.23 16.01 13.84
CA GLU A 533 14.96 17.11 14.79
C GLU A 533 13.84 18.03 14.29
N GLU A 534 13.81 18.30 12.98
CA GLU A 534 12.82 19.14 12.32
C GLU A 534 12.08 18.36 11.25
N ILE A 535 10.74 18.36 11.28
CA ILE A 535 9.90 17.72 10.27
C ILE A 535 8.97 18.78 9.70
N VAL A 536 9.08 19.03 8.39
CA VAL A 536 8.25 19.99 7.67
C VAL A 536 7.42 19.24 6.64
N ALA A 537 6.17 18.95 7.00
CA ALA A 537 5.13 18.36 6.15
C ALA A 537 3.97 19.34 5.93
N LYS A 538 2.92 18.90 5.22
CA LYS A 538 1.72 19.71 4.90
C LYS A 538 1.16 20.50 6.08
N ASP A 539 0.96 19.88 7.24
CA ASP A 539 0.40 20.56 8.42
C ASP A 539 1.23 21.78 8.86
N VAL A 540 2.56 21.65 8.84
CA VAL A 540 3.49 22.74 9.20
C VAL A 540 3.45 23.83 8.13
N LEU A 541 3.42 23.42 6.85
CA LEU A 541 3.33 24.35 5.72
C LEU A 541 2.01 25.14 5.74
N GLU A 542 0.88 24.50 5.99
CA GLU A 542 -0.44 25.14 6.11
C GLU A 542 -0.50 26.13 7.28
N GLN A 543 0.06 25.77 8.44
CA GLN A 543 0.15 26.67 9.58
C GLN A 543 0.97 27.93 9.25
N ARG A 544 2.10 27.76 8.55
CA ARG A 544 2.96 28.88 8.11
C ARG A 544 2.33 29.69 6.98
N ALA A 545 1.62 29.05 6.07
CA ALA A 545 0.91 29.70 4.96
C ALA A 545 -0.27 30.54 5.45
N LYS A 546 -0.97 30.15 6.52
CA LYS A 546 -2.00 31.02 7.15
C LYS A 546 -1.45 32.38 7.59
N ALA A 547 -0.14 32.49 7.85
CA ALA A 547 0.51 33.75 8.15
C ALA A 547 0.94 34.55 6.89
N ARG A 548 0.78 33.99 5.68
CA ARG A 548 1.15 34.58 4.38
C ARG A 548 0.01 34.42 3.37
N SER A 549 -0.81 35.47 3.24
CA SER A 549 -2.09 35.45 2.51
C SER A 549 -2.00 35.44 0.97
N ASP A 550 -0.80 35.37 0.39
CA ASP A 550 -0.53 35.56 -1.04
C ASP A 550 -0.11 34.28 -1.78
N LEU A 551 -0.02 33.14 -1.11
CA LEU A 551 0.43 31.88 -1.71
C LEU A 551 -0.75 31.08 -2.29
N GLU A 552 -0.62 30.68 -3.55
CA GLU A 552 -1.55 29.77 -4.23
C GLU A 552 -1.29 28.32 -3.79
N GLU A 553 -2.35 27.56 -3.53
CA GLU A 553 -2.26 26.13 -3.25
C GLU A 553 -2.01 25.35 -4.54
N ILE A 554 -0.87 24.64 -4.61
CA ILE A 554 -0.52 23.80 -5.75
C ILE A 554 -0.66 22.33 -5.32
N ASN A 555 -1.72 21.67 -5.79
CA ASN A 555 -1.98 20.28 -5.47
C ASN A 555 -1.37 19.34 -6.54
N TYR A 556 -0.08 19.05 -6.42
CA TYR A 556 0.61 18.11 -7.33
C TYR A 556 0.53 16.64 -6.85
N PHE A 557 0.38 16.38 -5.54
CA PHE A 557 0.31 15.02 -4.96
C PHE A 557 -0.58 14.90 -3.70
N GLY A 558 -1.39 15.91 -3.36
CA GLY A 558 -2.26 15.88 -2.17
C GLY A 558 -2.62 17.24 -1.58
#